data_AF-A0A965I9K0-F1
#
_entry.id   AF-A0A965I9K0-F1
#
_cell.length_a   1.000
_cell.length_b   1.000
_cell.length_c   1.000
_cell.angle_alpha   90.00
_cell.angle_beta   90.00
_cell.angle_gamma   90.00
#
_symmetry.space_group_name_H-M   'P 1'
#
loop_
_entity.id
_entity.type
_entity.pdbx_description
1 polymer ?
#
loop_
_entity_poly.entity_id
_entity_poly.type
_entity_poly.pdbx_seq_one_letter_code
_entity_poly.pdbx_strand_id
1 'polypeptide(L)'
;EKIFSIDSASALSQVIEVIQKDPNWIFLQDKKDWTFSVWGRKINSSYLFAHLDRLEIVRGLLVDPKTARRERFKKQGARTAGLFSKKRPGAKQGY
;
A
#
# COMPACT_ATOMS: atom_id res chain seq x y z
N GLU A 1 -7.11 10.37 7.03
CA GLU A 1 -6.08 11.24 6.42
C GLU A 1 -5.70 12.29 7.46
N LYS A 2 -4.43 12.72 7.54
CA LYS A 2 -3.96 13.77 8.45
C LYS A 2 -3.49 14.96 7.63
N ILE A 3 -3.81 16.16 8.10
CA ILE A 3 -3.35 17.42 7.49
C ILE A 3 -2.18 17.93 8.33
N PHE A 4 -1.09 18.29 7.66
CA PHE A 4 0.06 18.93 8.28
C PHE A 4 0.20 20.33 7.72
N SER A 5 0.46 21.30 8.59
CA SER A 5 0.95 22.62 8.19
C SER A 5 2.46 22.58 8.31
N ILE A 6 3.14 22.71 7.18
CA ILE A 6 4.59 22.69 7.07
C ILE A 6 4.95 23.96 6.29
N ASP A 7 6.11 24.55 6.59
CA ASP A 7 6.59 25.70 5.84
C ASP A 7 6.68 25.38 4.34
N SER A 8 6.31 26.35 3.51
CA SER A 8 6.39 26.21 2.06
C SER A 8 7.83 25.85 1.66
N ALA A 9 7.98 24.85 0.79
CA ALA A 9 9.26 24.31 0.33
C ALA A 9 10.07 23.49 1.34
N SER A 10 9.44 22.89 2.36
CA SER A 10 10.13 21.84 3.13
C SER A 10 10.45 20.62 2.27
N ALA A 11 11.64 20.06 2.50
CA ALA A 11 12.08 18.83 1.84
C ALA A 11 11.46 17.59 2.51
N LEU A 12 11.32 16.49 1.74
CA LEU A 12 10.83 15.22 2.26
C LEU A 12 11.56 14.72 3.50
N SER A 13 12.88 14.91 3.59
CA SER A 13 13.66 14.54 4.78
C SER A 13 13.15 15.22 6.06
N GLN A 14 12.87 16.52 6.01
CA GLN A 14 12.38 17.30 7.15
C GLN A 14 10.97 16.85 7.55
N VAL A 15 10.11 16.59 6.57
CA VAL A 15 8.73 16.11 6.83
C VAL A 15 8.76 14.74 7.51
N ILE A 16 9.64 13.83 7.07
CA ILE A 16 9.80 12.51 7.69
C ILE A 16 10.23 12.64 9.16
N GLU A 17 11.18 13.53 9.46
CA GLU A 17 11.62 13.76 10.85
C GLU A 17 10.47 14.24 11.75
N VAL A 18 9.62 15.14 11.25
CA VAL A 18 8.44 15.61 11.99
C VAL A 18 7.45 14.47 12.22
N ILE A 19 7.16 13.68 11.18
CA ILE A 19 6.22 12.56 11.27
C ILE A 19 6.73 11.48 12.24
N GLN A 20 8.03 11.17 12.22
CA GLN A 20 8.63 10.17 13.13
C GLN A 20 8.55 10.57 14.61
N LYS A 21 8.51 11.87 14.90
CA LYS A 21 8.35 12.39 16.26
C LYS A 21 6.90 12.32 16.77
N ASP A 22 5.91 12.18 15.88
CA ASP A 22 4.51 12.04 16.29
C ASP A 22 4.24 10.59 16.77
N PRO A 23 3.92 10.38 18.06
CA PRO A 23 3.70 9.04 18.61
C PRO A 23 2.48 8.34 18.01
N ASN A 24 1.59 9.05 17.34
CA ASN A 24 0.45 8.45 16.64
C ASN A 24 0.87 7.69 15.36
N TRP A 25 2.11 7.84 14.90
CA TRP A 25 2.65 7.17 13.72
C TRP A 25 3.61 6.04 14.08
N ILE A 26 3.23 5.22 15.07
CA ILE A 26 3.98 4.03 15.54
C ILE A 26 4.50 3.15 14.40
N PHE A 27 3.75 3.02 13.29
CA PHE A 27 4.15 2.17 12.16
C PHE A 27 5.36 2.69 11.38
N LEU A 28 5.68 3.99 11.46
CA LEU A 28 6.86 4.57 10.80
C LEU A 28 8.14 4.48 11.65
N GLN A 29 8.03 3.98 12.88
CA GLN A 29 9.18 3.68 13.73
C GLN A 29 9.85 2.36 13.32
N ASP A 30 9.09 1.47 12.66
CA ASP A 30 9.61 0.22 12.12
C ASP A 30 10.41 0.50 10.84
N LYS A 31 11.64 -0.04 10.77
CA LYS A 31 12.63 0.23 9.72
C LYS A 31 12.31 -0.54 8.42
N LYS A 32 11.06 -0.44 7.97
CA LYS A 32 10.55 -1.00 6.73
C LYS A 32 10.92 -0.13 5.54
N ASP A 33 11.03 -0.74 4.37
CA ASP A 33 11.18 -0.06 3.09
C ASP A 33 9.87 0.68 2.73
N TRP A 34 9.74 1.88 3.28
CA TRP A 34 8.67 2.81 2.93
C TRP A 34 9.01 3.51 1.61
N THR A 35 8.01 3.58 0.73
CA THR A 35 8.06 4.39 -0.48
C THR A 35 7.19 5.63 -0.28
N PHE A 36 7.72 6.78 -0.64
CA PHE A 36 7.03 8.06 -0.58
C PHE A 36 6.58 8.46 -1.97
N SER A 37 5.33 8.90 -2.10
CA SER A 37 4.78 9.45 -3.33
C SER A 37 3.99 10.73 -3.09
N VAL A 38 3.89 11.55 -4.13
CA VAL A 38 2.96 12.67 -4.20
C VAL A 38 2.04 12.42 -5.38
N TRP A 39 0.73 12.41 -5.12
CA TRP A 39 -0.30 12.11 -6.13
C TRP A 39 0.00 10.85 -6.97
N GLY A 40 0.41 9.76 -6.31
CA GLY A 40 0.74 8.49 -6.96
C GLY A 40 2.11 8.43 -7.67
N ARG A 41 2.91 9.49 -7.64
CA ARG A 41 4.26 9.53 -8.23
C ARG A 41 5.33 9.41 -7.17
N LYS A 42 6.24 8.44 -7.32
CA LYS A 42 7.36 8.25 -6.39
C LYS A 42 8.25 9.50 -6.35
N ILE A 43 8.61 9.93 -5.15
CA ILE A 43 9.47 11.07 -4.91
C ILE A 43 10.78 10.65 -4.22
N ASN A 44 11.80 11.50 -4.32
CA ASN A 44 13.08 11.33 -3.62
C ASN A 44 13.14 12.23 -2.37
N SER A 45 14.21 12.09 -1.58
CA SER A 45 14.42 12.86 -0.33
C SER A 45 14.55 14.37 -0.53
N SER A 46 14.92 14.83 -1.73
CA SER A 46 15.08 16.24 -2.10
C SER A 46 13.81 16.87 -2.66
N TYR A 47 12.70 16.12 -2.75
CA TYR A 47 11.42 16.67 -3.20
C TYR A 47 10.95 17.77 -2.24
N LEU A 48 10.64 18.93 -2.81
CA LEU A 48 10.11 20.09 -2.08
C LEU A 48 8.60 20.13 -2.21
N PHE A 49 7.89 20.20 -1.10
CA PHE A 49 6.42 20.21 -1.10
C PHE A 49 5.87 21.57 -1.52
N ALA A 50 4.86 21.53 -2.40
CA ALA A 50 4.02 22.66 -2.73
C ALA A 50 2.75 22.69 -1.86
N HIS A 51 2.06 23.83 -1.87
CA HIS A 51 0.76 23.95 -1.20
C HIS A 51 -0.22 22.91 -1.77
N LEU A 52 -0.93 22.22 -0.88
CA LEU A 52 -1.89 21.14 -1.19
C LEU A 52 -1.29 19.85 -1.75
N ASP A 53 0.03 19.66 -1.71
CA ASP A 53 0.60 18.35 -2.03
C ASP A 53 0.13 17.28 -1.03
N ARG A 54 -0.33 16.16 -1.57
CA ARG A 54 -0.68 14.97 -0.77
C ARG A 54 0.49 14.01 -0.71
N LEU A 55 1.13 13.95 0.45
CA LEU A 55 2.12 12.92 0.75
C LEU A 55 1.42 11.58 1.02
N GLU A 56 1.85 10.56 0.27
CA GLU A 56 1.45 9.17 0.42
C GLU A 56 2.65 8.36 0.92
N ILE A 57 2.45 7.58 1.98
CA ILE A 57 3.49 6.72 2.57
C ILE A 57 3.05 5.27 2.41
N VAL A 58 3.74 4.54 1.55
CA VAL A 58 3.32 3.22 1.10
C VAL A 58 4.36 2.19 1.52
N ARG A 59 3.94 1.11 2.18
CA ARG A 59 4.82 -0.02 2.48
C ARG A 59 5.08 -0.87 1.25
N GLY A 60 6.24 -1.51 1.21
CA GLY A 60 6.51 -2.61 0.29
C GLY A 60 5.43 -3.70 0.31
N LEU A 61 5.34 -4.43 -0.81
CA LEU A 61 4.48 -5.60 -0.92
C LEU A 61 5.00 -6.70 0.02
N LEU A 62 4.10 -7.31 0.82
CA LEU A 62 4.49 -8.40 1.75
C LEU A 62 4.77 -9.70 1.01
N VAL A 63 4.08 -9.91 -0.11
CA VAL A 63 4.21 -11.07 -0.98
C VAL A 63 3.95 -10.60 -2.41
N ASP A 64 4.47 -11.35 -3.38
CA ASP A 64 4.16 -11.15 -4.79
C ASP A 64 2.62 -11.09 -5.03
N PRO A 65 2.10 -10.14 -5.83
CA PRO A 65 0.66 -9.99 -6.06
C PRO A 65 -0.04 -11.24 -6.58
N LYS A 66 0.62 -12.04 -7.43
CA LYS A 66 0.02 -13.29 -7.93
C LYS A 66 -0.09 -14.32 -6.81
N THR A 67 0.90 -14.40 -5.94
CA THR A 67 0.88 -15.25 -4.76
C THR A 67 -0.20 -14.82 -3.78
N ALA A 68 -0.29 -13.53 -3.43
CA ALA A 68 -1.39 -13.00 -2.62
C ALA A 68 -2.77 -13.33 -3.22
N ARG A 69 -2.93 -13.14 -4.53
CA ARG A 69 -4.18 -13.47 -5.22
C ARG A 69 -4.49 -14.96 -5.14
N ARG A 70 -3.51 -15.84 -5.41
CA ARG A 70 -3.70 -17.30 -5.37
C ARG A 70 -4.09 -17.78 -3.98
N GLU A 71 -3.44 -17.27 -2.95
CA GLU A 71 -3.76 -17.61 -1.56
C GLU A 71 -5.14 -17.12 -1.16
N ARG A 72 -5.50 -15.88 -1.51
CA ARG A 72 -6.85 -15.35 -1.29
C ARG A 72 -7.90 -16.15 -2.06
N PHE A 73 -7.63 -16.52 -3.31
CA PHE A 73 -8.54 -17.35 -4.10
C PHE A 73 -8.74 -18.74 -3.49
N LYS A 74 -7.68 -19.38 -2.96
CA LYS A 74 -7.80 -20.64 -2.22
C LYS A 74 -8.58 -20.48 -0.92
N LYS A 75 -8.31 -19.41 -0.15
CA LYS A 75 -8.96 -19.13 1.15
C LYS A 75 -10.43 -18.73 1.01
N GLN A 76 -10.74 -17.82 0.10
CA GLN A 76 -12.12 -17.40 -0.20
C GLN A 76 -12.84 -18.53 -0.93
N GLY A 77 -12.13 -19.27 -1.77
CA GLY A 77 -12.57 -20.52 -2.37
C GLY A 77 -13.73 -20.34 -3.35
N ALA A 78 -13.78 -21.25 -4.32
CA ALA A 78 -14.93 -21.52 -5.18
C ALA A 78 -16.20 -21.97 -4.40
N ARG A 79 -16.24 -21.82 -3.07
CA ARG A 79 -17.37 -22.19 -2.20
C ARG A 79 -18.54 -21.21 -2.34
N THR A 80 -18.27 -19.92 -2.52
CA THR A 80 -19.33 -18.90 -2.63
C THR A 80 -19.52 -18.40 -4.07
N ALA A 81 -18.43 -18.27 -4.84
CA ALA A 81 -18.51 -17.87 -6.25
C ALA A 81 -18.83 -19.11 -7.11
N GLY A 82 -20.05 -19.17 -7.64
CA GLY A 82 -20.58 -20.28 -8.45
C GLY A 82 -19.87 -20.56 -9.78
N LEU A 83 -18.67 -20.00 -10.00
CA LEU A 83 -17.88 -20.17 -11.21
C LEU A 83 -17.40 -21.63 -11.42
N PHE A 84 -17.43 -22.46 -10.37
CA PHE A 84 -17.16 -23.91 -10.44
C PHE A 84 -18.17 -24.75 -9.63
N SER A 85 -19.31 -24.19 -9.22
CA SER A 85 -20.27 -24.91 -8.36
C SER A 85 -21.09 -25.96 -9.11
N LYS A 86 -21.35 -25.75 -10.41
CA LYS A 86 -22.01 -26.73 -11.28
C LYS A 86 -20.99 -27.44 -12.15
N LYS A 87 -20.59 -28.64 -11.74
CA LYS A 87 -19.89 -29.59 -12.63
C LYS A 87 -20.89 -30.24 -13.56
N ARG A 88 -20.60 -30.25 -14.86
CA ARG A 88 -21.36 -31.05 -15.83
C ARG A 88 -20.96 -32.53 -15.67
N PRO A 89 -21.87 -33.48 -15.93
CA PRO A 89 -21.49 -34.90 -15.99
C PRO A 89 -20.34 -35.08 -16.99
N GLY A 90 -19.23 -35.67 -16.54
CA GLY A 90 -18.04 -35.88 -17.36
C GLY A 90 -17.05 -34.69 -17.45
N ALA A 91 -17.17 -33.67 -16.61
CA ALA A 91 -16.21 -32.57 -16.60
C ALA A 91 -14.80 -33.05 -16.21
N LYS A 92 -13.79 -32.56 -16.95
CA LYS A 92 -12.37 -32.85 -16.69
C LYS A 92 -11.96 -32.34 -15.32
N GLN A 93 -11.02 -33.03 -14.68
CA GLN A 93 -10.49 -32.61 -13.37
C GLN A 93 -9.92 -31.18 -13.47
N GLY A 94 -10.62 -30.22 -12.86
CA GLY A 94 -10.31 -28.79 -12.92
C GLY A 94 -11.43 -27.89 -13.47
N TYR A 95 -12.52 -28.47 -14.00
CA TYR A 95 -13.69 -27.76 -14.54
C TYR A 95 -15.01 -28.42 -14.10
#